data_AF-A0A954NXZ0-F1
#
_entry.id   AF-A0A954NXZ0-F1
#
_cell.length_a   1.000
_cell.length_b   1.000
_cell.length_c   1.000
_cell.angle_alpha   90.00
_cell.angle_beta   90.00
_cell.angle_gamma   90.00
#
_symmetry.space_group_name_H-M   'P 1'
#
loop_
_entity.id
_entity.type
_entity.pdbx_description
1 polymer ?
#
loop_
_entity_poly.entity_id
_entity_poly.type
_entity_poly.pdbx_seq_one_letter_code
_entity_poly.pdbx_strand_id
1 'polypeptide(L)'
;MVGSPPLLEAVLQQLFAHGARPAQRGEFTLRAFLAGSIDLMQAEAVLGVIEATDQRQLKAALDQLGGGLSLRIAALHEELLLHLADLEAGLDFIEEDIEFVSREQLSTRLQSGRELLSGLISQSSTRMQSTGRHKVVLAGLPNAGKSTLLNALSDQEAAIVSQTAGTTRDYLCVT
;
A
#
# COMPACT_ATOMS: atom_id res chain seq x y z
N MET A 1 -9.05 -26.54 9.35
CA MET A 1 -9.59 -26.56 10.72
C MET A 1 -10.80 -25.66 10.75
N VAL A 2 -11.98 -26.19 11.07
CA VAL A 2 -13.14 -25.34 11.38
C VAL A 2 -12.75 -24.56 12.64
N GLY A 3 -12.62 -23.23 12.52
CA GLY A 3 -12.22 -22.39 13.64
C GLY A 3 -13.26 -22.50 14.74
N SER A 4 -12.86 -23.00 15.91
CA SER A 4 -13.68 -23.02 17.11
C SER A 4 -13.29 -21.82 17.97
N PRO A 5 -14.12 -20.74 18.04
CA PRO A 5 -13.79 -19.56 18.82
C PRO A 5 -13.46 -19.87 20.29
N PRO A 6 -14.18 -20.77 20.99
CA PRO A 6 -13.82 -21.14 22.37
C PRO A 6 -12.44 -21.79 22.50
N LEU A 7 -12.05 -22.64 21.53
CA LEU A 7 -10.72 -23.26 21.55
C LEU A 7 -9.62 -22.22 21.28
N LEU A 8 -9.84 -21.29 20.36
CA LEU A 8 -8.90 -20.20 20.08
C LEU A 8 -8.70 -19.32 21.32
N GLU A 9 -9.79 -18.97 22.01
CA GLU A 9 -9.73 -18.17 23.23
C GLU A 9 -8.98 -18.89 24.35
N ALA A 10 -9.25 -20.18 24.55
CA ALA A 10 -8.53 -21.00 25.53
C ALA A 10 -7.02 -21.04 25.23
N VAL A 11 -6.63 -21.19 23.96
CA VAL A 11 -5.21 -21.17 23.56
C VAL A 11 -4.58 -19.80 23.83
N LEU A 12 -5.24 -18.71 23.46
CA LEU A 12 -4.72 -17.35 23.71
C LEU A 12 -4.56 -17.07 25.21
N GLN A 13 -5.52 -17.49 26.04
CA GLN A 13 -5.43 -17.36 27.49
C GLN A 13 -4.23 -18.12 28.06
N GLN A 14 -3.96 -19.35 27.60
CA GLN A 14 -2.76 -20.10 28.01
C GLN A 14 -1.46 -19.39 27.62
N LEU A 15 -1.39 -18.83 26.40
CA LEU A 15 -0.23 -18.06 25.96
C LEU A 15 0.01 -16.82 26.85
N PHE A 16 -1.05 -16.09 27.19
CA PHE A 16 -0.95 -14.91 28.05
C PHE A 16 -0.55 -15.28 29.48
N ALA A 17 -1.06 -16.39 30.01
CA ALA A 17 -0.66 -16.92 31.31
C ALA A 17 0.83 -17.32 31.37
N HIS A 18 1.47 -17.55 30.22
CA HIS A 18 2.90 -17.86 30.11
C HIS A 18 3.75 -16.64 29.69
N GLY A 19 3.21 -15.42 29.84
CA GLY A 19 3.96 -14.17 29.69
C GLY A 19 3.92 -13.55 28.29
N ALA A 20 3.19 -14.14 27.34
CA ALA A 20 2.90 -13.45 26.09
C ALA A 20 1.97 -12.25 26.35
N ARG A 21 2.13 -11.16 25.59
CA ARG A 21 1.16 -10.07 25.57
C ARG A 21 0.35 -10.07 24.26
N PRO A 22 -0.87 -9.53 24.27
CA PRO A 22 -1.59 -9.25 23.03
C PRO A 22 -0.76 -8.38 22.08
N ALA A 23 -0.75 -8.74 20.81
CA ALA A 23 -0.10 -7.95 19.77
C ALA A 23 -0.90 -6.66 19.49
N GLN A 24 -0.19 -5.57 19.21
CA GLN A 24 -0.77 -4.35 18.68
C GLN A 24 -1.08 -4.52 17.18
N ARG A 25 -1.88 -3.59 16.63
CA ARG A 25 -2.22 -3.57 15.20
C ARG A 25 -0.94 -3.51 14.36
N GLY A 26 -0.77 -4.46 13.44
CA GLY A 26 0.38 -4.52 12.55
C GLY A 26 1.71 -4.90 13.22
N GLU A 27 1.71 -5.27 14.50
CA GLU A 27 2.96 -5.44 15.26
C GLU A 27 3.88 -6.52 14.67
N PHE A 28 3.33 -7.61 14.14
CA PHE A 28 4.14 -8.66 13.51
C PHE A 28 4.84 -8.16 12.24
N THR A 29 4.13 -7.42 11.39
CA THR A 29 4.71 -6.81 10.19
C THR A 29 5.74 -5.75 10.55
N LEU A 30 5.47 -4.92 11.57
CA LEU A 30 6.43 -3.93 12.09
C LEU A 30 7.70 -4.61 12.60
N ARG A 31 7.58 -5.70 13.36
CA ARG A 31 8.74 -6.47 13.84
C ARG A 31 9.56 -7.04 12.69
N ALA A 32 8.92 -7.53 11.63
CA ALA A 32 9.62 -8.00 10.43
C ALA A 32 10.38 -6.88 9.73
N PHE A 33 9.78 -5.68 9.64
CA PHE A 33 10.45 -4.48 9.10
C PHE A 33 11.65 -4.06 9.94
N LEU A 34 11.48 -3.95 11.27
CA LEU A 34 12.55 -3.56 12.19
C LEU A 34 13.69 -4.59 12.25
N ALA A 35 13.39 -5.86 12.03
CA ALA A 35 14.39 -6.92 11.91
C ALA A 35 15.14 -6.90 10.56
N GLY A 36 14.73 -6.06 9.62
CA GLY A 36 15.31 -5.99 8.27
C GLY A 36 14.91 -7.15 7.36
N SER A 37 13.95 -7.99 7.78
CA SER A 37 13.46 -9.11 6.96
C SER A 37 12.62 -8.65 5.76
N ILE A 38 12.01 -7.47 5.87
CA ILE A 38 11.24 -6.80 4.82
C ILE A 38 11.51 -5.29 4.86
N ASP A 39 11.38 -4.61 3.73
CA ASP A 39 11.39 -3.16 3.67
C ASP A 39 9.99 -2.54 3.91
N LEU A 40 9.90 -1.21 3.90
CA LEU A 40 8.66 -0.48 4.14
C LEU A 40 7.60 -0.74 3.06
N MET A 41 8.00 -0.80 1.78
CA MET A 41 7.08 -1.05 0.68
C MET A 41 6.50 -2.47 0.73
N GLN A 42 7.32 -3.44 1.15
CA GLN A 42 6.88 -4.81 1.40
C GLN A 42 5.96 -4.90 2.61
N ALA A 43 6.25 -4.16 3.69
CA ALA A 43 5.38 -4.09 4.87
C ALA A 43 3.98 -3.54 4.51
N GLU A 44 3.90 -2.50 3.68
CA GLU A 44 2.63 -1.97 3.15
C GLU A 44 1.94 -2.98 2.23
N ALA A 45 2.70 -3.72 1.42
CA ALA A 45 2.15 -4.73 0.52
C ALA A 45 1.43 -5.87 1.26
N VAL A 46 1.85 -6.20 2.50
CA VAL A 46 1.14 -7.18 3.34
C VAL A 46 -0.32 -6.76 3.56
N LEU A 47 -0.57 -5.48 3.84
CA LEU A 47 -1.93 -4.97 3.99
C LEU A 47 -2.68 -5.03 2.65
N GLY A 48 -2.02 -4.66 1.55
CA GLY A 48 -2.60 -4.76 0.21
C GLY A 48 -3.02 -6.18 -0.18
N VAL A 49 -2.28 -7.21 0.26
CA VAL A 49 -2.65 -8.62 0.04
C VAL A 49 -3.89 -9.00 0.86
N ILE A 50 -3.98 -8.53 2.11
CA ILE A 50 -5.12 -8.82 3.00
C ILE A 50 -6.40 -8.12 2.52
N GLU A 51 -6.30 -6.88 2.02
CA GLU A 51 -7.44 -6.06 1.60
C GLU A 51 -7.87 -6.28 0.15
N ALA A 52 -7.09 -7.02 -0.65
CA ALA A 52 -7.37 -7.23 -2.07
C ALA A 52 -8.76 -7.83 -2.30
N THR A 53 -9.62 -7.08 -2.99
CA THR A 53 -10.99 -7.53 -3.32
C THR A 53 -11.09 -8.21 -4.68
N ASP A 54 -10.06 -8.09 -5.52
CA ASP A 54 -10.00 -8.69 -6.85
C ASP A 54 -8.60 -9.22 -7.19
N GLN A 55 -8.53 -10.04 -8.24
CA GLN A 55 -7.29 -10.72 -8.64
C GLN A 55 -6.21 -9.75 -9.14
N ARG A 56 -6.59 -8.58 -9.68
CA ARG A 56 -5.62 -7.56 -10.13
C ARG A 56 -4.97 -6.88 -8.94
N GLN A 57 -5.76 -6.51 -7.93
CA GLN A 57 -5.26 -5.96 -6.67
C GLN A 57 -4.36 -6.95 -5.94
N LEU A 58 -4.78 -8.22 -5.86
CA LEU A 58 -3.97 -9.27 -5.22
C LEU A 58 -2.63 -9.44 -5.93
N LYS A 59 -2.64 -9.57 -7.27
CA LYS A 59 -1.41 -9.68 -8.05
C LYS A 59 -0.52 -8.46 -7.83
N ALA A 60 -1.11 -7.28 -7.82
CA ALA A 60 -0.40 -6.04 -7.63
C ALA A 60 0.31 -5.95 -6.27
N ALA A 61 -0.37 -6.38 -5.20
CA ALA A 61 0.18 -6.43 -3.86
C ALA A 61 1.25 -7.52 -3.72
N LEU A 62 1.06 -8.70 -4.34
CA LEU A 62 2.07 -9.76 -4.36
C LEU A 62 3.35 -9.34 -5.10
N ASP A 63 3.24 -8.65 -6.23
CA ASP A 63 4.39 -8.12 -6.97
C ASP A 63 5.19 -7.11 -6.10
N GLN A 64 4.49 -6.29 -5.32
CA GLN A 64 5.12 -5.33 -4.39
C GLN A 64 5.76 -6.05 -3.20
N LEU A 65 5.09 -7.07 -2.65
CA LEU A 65 5.61 -7.91 -1.56
C LEU A 65 6.87 -8.65 -2.00
N GLY A 66 6.97 -9.03 -3.28
CA GLY A 66 8.16 -9.60 -3.89
C GLY A 66 9.36 -8.65 -3.98
N GLY A 67 9.22 -7.38 -3.58
CA GLY A 67 10.32 -6.42 -3.47
C GLY A 67 10.80 -5.84 -4.79
N GLY A 68 10.11 -6.09 -5.91
CA GLY A 68 10.56 -5.67 -7.24
C GLY A 68 10.73 -4.15 -7.40
N LEU A 69 9.90 -3.36 -6.72
CA LEU A 69 10.03 -1.90 -6.68
C LEU A 69 11.21 -1.46 -5.81
N SER A 70 11.34 -2.06 -4.62
CA SER A 70 12.42 -1.76 -3.68
C SER A 70 13.80 -2.04 -4.25
N LEU A 71 13.96 -3.15 -4.98
CA LEU A 71 15.20 -3.49 -5.68
C LEU A 71 15.59 -2.42 -6.72
N ARG A 72 14.62 -1.89 -7.47
CA ARG A 72 14.86 -0.83 -8.46
C ARG A 72 15.27 0.50 -7.81
N ILE A 73 14.63 0.84 -6.68
CA ILE A 73 14.96 2.04 -5.92
C ILE A 73 16.35 1.90 -5.28
N ALA A 74 16.66 0.73 -4.71
CA ALA A 74 17.96 0.44 -4.13
C ALA A 74 19.09 0.53 -5.15
N ALA A 75 18.90 -0.05 -6.35
CA ALA A 75 19.87 0.04 -7.43
C ALA A 75 20.13 1.50 -7.84
N LEU A 76 19.08 2.30 -8.02
CA LEU A 76 19.24 3.73 -8.33
C LEU A 76 19.94 4.49 -7.20
N HIS A 77 19.63 4.19 -5.94
CA HIS A 77 20.29 4.80 -4.80
C HIS A 77 21.80 4.48 -4.77
N GLU A 78 22.18 3.24 -5.07
CA GLU A 78 23.57 2.81 -5.18
C GLU A 78 24.30 3.54 -6.32
N GLU A 79 23.66 3.68 -7.49
CA GLU A 79 24.21 4.47 -8.60
C GLU A 79 24.45 5.94 -8.20
N LEU A 80 23.49 6.56 -7.51
CA LEU A 80 23.63 7.94 -7.05
C LEU A 80 24.74 8.11 -6.02
N LEU A 81 24.93 7.14 -5.11
CA LEU A 81 26.05 7.15 -4.16
C LEU A 81 27.39 7.06 -4.87
N LEU A 82 27.51 6.23 -5.90
CA LEU A 82 28.72 6.16 -6.71
C LEU A 82 29.00 7.50 -7.41
N HIS A 83 27.98 8.17 -7.94
CA HIS A 83 28.16 9.48 -8.58
C HIS A 83 28.53 10.59 -7.60
N LEU A 84 28.00 10.51 -6.38
CA LEU A 84 28.40 11.41 -5.30
C LEU A 84 29.87 11.20 -4.94
N ALA A 85 30.32 9.94 -4.84
CA ALA A 85 31.71 9.61 -4.56
C ALA A 85 32.66 10.09 -5.67
N ASP A 86 32.29 9.90 -6.95
CA ASP A 86 33.06 10.41 -8.10
C ASP A 86 33.21 11.94 -8.03
N LEU A 87 32.13 12.64 -7.64
CA LEU A 87 32.10 14.10 -7.52
C LEU A 87 32.92 14.60 -6.32
N GLU A 88 32.80 13.96 -5.16
CA GLU A 88 33.60 14.27 -3.97
C GLU A 88 35.09 14.08 -4.25
N ALA A 89 35.50 12.98 -4.90
CA ALA A 89 36.88 12.76 -5.31
C ALA A 89 37.37 13.87 -6.26
N GLY A 90 36.57 14.25 -7.26
CA GLY A 90 36.93 15.36 -8.16
C GLY A 90 37.11 16.70 -7.45
N LEU A 91 36.39 16.95 -6.35
CA LEU A 91 36.54 18.16 -5.54
C LEU A 91 37.81 18.12 -4.67
N ASP A 92 38.11 16.96 -4.08
CA ASP A 92 39.28 16.79 -3.20
C ASP A 92 40.62 16.84 -3.97
N PHE A 93 40.63 16.45 -5.25
CA PHE A 93 41.84 16.34 -6.09
C PHE A 93 41.91 17.38 -7.21
N ILE A 94 41.24 18.53 -7.07
CA ILE A 94 41.17 19.56 -8.13
C ILE A 94 42.55 20.15 -8.50
N GLU A 95 43.51 20.16 -7.56
CA GLU A 95 44.87 20.65 -7.79
C GLU A 95 45.73 19.65 -8.58
N GLU A 96 45.34 18.38 -8.62
CA GLU A 96 46.09 17.31 -9.28
C GLU A 96 45.69 17.12 -10.76
N ASP A 97 44.76 17.93 -11.27
CA ASP A 97 44.20 17.85 -12.64
C ASP A 97 43.67 16.45 -13.00
N ILE A 98 43.13 15.74 -11.99
CA ILE A 98 42.56 14.39 -12.12
C ILE A 98 41.05 14.51 -12.35
N GLU A 99 40.59 14.12 -13.53
CA GLU A 99 39.16 14.07 -13.86
C GLU A 99 38.58 12.67 -13.56
N PHE A 100 37.78 12.56 -12.50
CA PHE A 100 37.11 11.31 -12.10
C PHE A 100 35.83 11.04 -12.90
N VAL A 101 35.06 12.09 -13.18
CA VAL A 101 33.83 12.00 -13.96
C VAL A 101 33.59 13.30 -14.71
N SER A 102 33.24 13.20 -15.99
CA SER A 102 32.94 14.38 -16.79
C SER A 102 31.53 14.89 -16.50
N ARG A 103 31.30 16.19 -16.75
CA ARG A 103 29.97 16.80 -16.61
C ARG A 103 28.94 16.14 -17.51
N GLU A 104 29.32 15.78 -18.73
CA GLU A 104 28.46 15.08 -19.68
C GLU A 104 28.08 13.69 -19.15
N GLN A 105 29.05 12.94 -18.61
CA GLN A 105 28.80 11.63 -18.02
C GLN A 105 27.82 11.72 -16.85
N LEU A 106 28.05 12.64 -15.90
CA LEU A 106 27.11 12.87 -14.78
C LEU A 106 25.72 13.25 -15.28
N SER A 107 25.63 14.15 -16.25
CA SER A 107 24.35 14.58 -16.85
C SER A 107 23.59 13.40 -17.46
N THR A 108 24.27 12.56 -18.25
CA THR A 108 23.66 11.37 -18.85
C THR A 108 23.17 10.37 -17.79
N ARG A 109 24.00 10.08 -16.78
CA ARG A 109 23.65 9.13 -15.72
C ARG A 109 22.44 9.62 -14.90
N LEU A 110 22.44 10.90 -14.52
CA LEU A 110 21.31 11.52 -13.81
C LEU A 110 20.04 11.51 -14.66
N GLN A 111 20.15 11.74 -15.96
CA GLN A 111 19.02 11.69 -16.89
C GLN A 111 18.41 10.29 -16.97
N SER A 112 19.24 9.24 -17.04
CA SER A 112 18.77 7.85 -17.00
C SER A 112 18.04 7.52 -15.69
N GLY A 113 18.57 7.96 -14.55
CA GLY A 113 17.90 7.80 -13.25
C GLY A 113 16.55 8.51 -13.19
N ARG A 114 16.46 9.72 -13.75
CA ARG A 114 15.19 10.47 -13.86
C ARG A 114 14.17 9.75 -14.74
N GLU A 115 14.61 9.18 -15.86
CA GLU A 115 13.75 8.41 -16.76
C GLU A 115 13.18 7.18 -16.05
N LEU A 116 14.03 6.43 -15.33
CA LEU A 116 13.60 5.30 -14.50
C LEU A 116 12.52 5.73 -13.49
N LEU A 117 12.77 6.80 -12.72
CA LEU A 117 11.81 7.31 -11.73
C LEU A 117 10.49 7.74 -12.38
N SER A 118 10.53 8.45 -13.51
CA SER A 118 9.32 8.86 -14.22
C SER A 118 8.51 7.66 -14.72
N GLY A 119 9.18 6.59 -15.17
CA GLY A 119 8.57 5.31 -15.51
C GLY A 119 7.86 4.68 -14.31
N LEU A 120 8.50 4.65 -13.13
CA LEU A 120 7.89 4.11 -11.91
C LEU A 120 6.68 4.94 -11.45
N ILE A 121 6.75 6.27 -11.50
CA ILE A 121 5.66 7.17 -11.08
C ILE A 121 4.43 7.00 -11.99
N SER A 122 4.63 6.91 -13.31
CA SER A 122 3.53 6.74 -14.26
C SER A 122 2.80 5.39 -14.11
N GLN A 123 3.52 4.34 -13.70
CA GLN A 123 2.92 3.04 -13.38
C GLN A 123 2.08 3.09 -12.09
N SER A 124 2.53 3.87 -11.09
CA SER A 124 1.82 4.04 -9.81
C SER A 124 0.49 4.80 -9.96
N SER A 125 0.47 5.89 -10.74
CA SER A 125 -0.73 6.71 -10.94
C SER A 125 -1.88 5.94 -11.60
N THR A 126 -1.56 5.02 -12.51
CA THR A 126 -2.52 4.10 -13.13
C THR A 126 -3.10 3.10 -12.12
N ARG A 127 -2.27 2.65 -11.16
CA ARG A 127 -2.66 1.67 -10.13
C ARG A 127 -3.60 2.28 -9.08
N MET A 128 -3.35 3.52 -8.67
CA MET A 128 -4.12 4.24 -7.64
C MET A 128 -5.55 4.60 -8.10
N GLN A 129 -5.78 4.72 -9.41
CA GLN A 129 -7.12 4.93 -9.97
C GLN A 129 -7.98 3.64 -9.96
N SER A 130 -7.34 2.46 -9.96
CA SER A 130 -8.04 1.16 -10.00
C SER A 130 -8.43 0.63 -8.62
N THR A 131 -7.83 1.15 -7.54
CA THR A 131 -8.07 0.67 -6.15
C THR A 131 -9.16 1.45 -5.42
N GLY A 132 -9.61 2.57 -5.98
CA GLY A 132 -10.71 3.34 -5.43
C GLY A 132 -12.04 2.62 -5.65
N ARG A 133 -12.61 2.05 -4.58
CA ARG A 133 -14.06 1.77 -4.53
C ARG A 133 -14.79 2.98 -5.09
N HIS A 134 -15.59 2.76 -6.13
CA HIS A 134 -16.29 3.85 -6.77
C HIS A 134 -17.31 4.40 -5.76
N LYS A 135 -17.13 5.65 -5.34
CA LYS A 135 -18.09 6.31 -4.47
C LYS A 135 -19.31 6.69 -5.32
N VAL A 136 -20.37 5.91 -5.20
CA VAL A 136 -21.64 6.17 -5.87
C VAL A 136 -22.58 6.87 -4.91
N VAL A 137 -23.18 7.98 -5.35
CA VAL A 137 -24.18 8.72 -4.58
C VAL A 137 -25.56 8.50 -5.20
N LEU A 138 -26.50 7.97 -4.41
CA LEU A 138 -27.91 7.89 -4.80
C LEU A 138 -28.64 9.16 -4.35
N ALA A 139 -28.83 10.12 -5.27
CA ALA A 139 -29.52 11.38 -5.01
C ALA A 139 -30.94 11.40 -5.62
N GLY A 140 -31.89 12.03 -4.93
CA GLY A 140 -33.27 12.15 -5.41
C GLY A 140 -34.23 12.64 -4.33
N LEU A 141 -35.46 13.01 -4.74
CA LEU A 141 -36.51 13.52 -3.86
C LEU A 141 -36.87 12.54 -2.71
N PRO A 142 -37.45 13.02 -1.59
CA PRO A 142 -38.04 12.14 -0.58
C PRO A 142 -39.00 11.13 -1.23
N ASN A 143 -38.95 9.86 -0.81
CA ASN A 143 -39.74 8.74 -1.36
C ASN A 143 -39.46 8.35 -2.84
N ALA A 144 -38.40 8.85 -3.47
CA ALA A 144 -38.02 8.48 -4.84
C ALA A 144 -37.48 7.04 -5.02
N GLY A 145 -37.70 6.14 -4.05
CA GLY A 145 -37.27 4.73 -4.15
C GLY A 145 -35.77 4.48 -3.94
N LYS A 146 -34.99 5.46 -3.45
CA LYS A 146 -33.54 5.32 -3.22
C LYS A 146 -33.17 4.10 -2.36
N SER A 147 -33.90 3.89 -1.25
CA SER A 147 -33.67 2.76 -0.35
C SER A 147 -34.05 1.43 -0.98
N THR A 148 -35.12 1.41 -1.79
CA THR A 148 -35.53 0.23 -2.55
C THR A 148 -34.49 -0.15 -3.60
N LEU A 149 -33.92 0.83 -4.29
CA LEU A 149 -32.85 0.60 -5.26
C LEU A 149 -31.57 0.10 -4.58
N LEU A 150 -31.20 0.65 -3.42
CA LEU A 150 -30.05 0.18 -2.66
C LEU A 150 -30.23 -1.29 -2.24
N ASN A 151 -31.41 -1.65 -1.73
CA ASN A 151 -31.72 -3.04 -1.35
C ASN A 151 -31.83 -3.98 -2.55
N ALA A 152 -32.21 -3.51 -3.73
CA ALA A 152 -32.23 -4.35 -4.94
C ALA A 152 -30.82 -4.58 -5.51
N LEU A 153 -29.91 -3.62 -5.32
CA LEU A 153 -28.50 -3.70 -5.74
C LEU A 153 -27.62 -4.43 -4.71
N SER A 154 -28.08 -4.53 -3.47
CA SER A 154 -27.37 -5.19 -2.37
C SER A 154 -28.04 -6.54 -2.11
N ASP A 155 -27.30 -7.64 -2.14
CA ASP A 155 -27.83 -8.98 -1.79
C ASP A 155 -28.18 -9.11 -0.27
N GLN A 156 -28.24 -7.98 0.45
CA GLN A 156 -28.56 -7.85 1.87
C GLN A 156 -29.51 -6.66 2.08
N GLU A 157 -30.53 -6.82 2.93
CA GLU A 157 -31.50 -5.78 3.33
C GLU A 157 -30.84 -4.71 4.23
N ALA A 158 -29.90 -3.94 3.69
CA ALA A 158 -29.11 -2.98 4.45
C ALA A 158 -29.88 -1.70 4.80
N ALA A 159 -30.96 -1.36 4.07
CA ALA A 159 -31.78 -0.18 4.35
C ALA A 159 -33.16 -0.56 4.91
N ILE A 160 -33.46 -0.14 6.14
CA ILE A 160 -34.80 -0.25 6.74
C ILE A 160 -35.76 0.65 5.95
N VAL A 161 -36.72 0.04 5.23
CA VAL A 161 -37.75 0.78 4.48
C VAL A 161 -38.99 0.91 5.36
N SER A 162 -39.30 2.12 5.83
CA SER A 162 -40.57 2.44 6.51
C SER A 162 -41.39 3.44 5.69
N GLN A 163 -42.72 3.31 5.73
CA GLN A 163 -43.66 4.20 5.01
C GLN A 163 -43.84 5.58 5.67
N THR A 164 -43.16 5.85 6.80
CA THR A 164 -43.23 7.15 7.50
C THR A 164 -42.05 8.03 7.11
N ALA A 165 -42.32 9.23 6.58
CA ALA A 165 -41.29 10.17 6.13
C ALA A 165 -40.38 10.62 7.31
N GLY A 166 -39.06 10.50 7.13
CA GLY A 166 -38.06 11.09 8.05
C GLY A 166 -37.08 10.12 8.75
N THR A 167 -36.96 8.87 8.34
CA THR A 167 -36.20 7.85 9.08
C THR A 167 -34.78 7.54 8.60
N THR A 168 -34.31 8.04 7.45
CA THR A 168 -32.94 7.81 6.99
C THR A 168 -32.05 9.04 7.19
N ARG A 169 -31.52 9.19 8.41
CA ARG A 169 -30.48 10.18 8.73
C ARG A 169 -29.05 9.61 8.73
N ASP A 170 -28.90 8.31 8.54
CA ASP A 170 -27.60 7.66 8.66
C ASP A 170 -26.98 7.33 7.30
N TYR A 171 -25.67 7.56 7.24
CA TYR A 171 -24.77 7.12 6.18
C TYR A 171 -24.82 5.58 6.09
N LEU A 172 -25.62 5.04 5.18
CA LEU A 172 -25.67 3.60 4.92
C LEU A 172 -24.55 3.24 3.95
N CYS A 173 -23.52 2.58 4.48
CA CYS A 173 -22.43 2.01 3.69
C CYS A 173 -22.74 0.53 3.47
N VAL A 174 -23.03 0.14 2.22
CA VAL A 174 -22.99 -1.26 1.80
C VAL A 174 -21.59 -1.50 1.24
N THR A 175 -20.90 -2.49 1.80
CA THR A 175 -19.46 -2.74 1.62
C THR A 175 -19.18 -3.83 0.61
#